data_AF-A0A1H1TMZ0-F1
#
_entry.id   AF-A0A1H1TMZ0-F1
#
_cell.length_a   1.000
_cell.length_b   1.000
_cell.length_c   1.000
_cell.angle_alpha   90.00
_cell.angle_beta   90.00
_cell.angle_gamma   90.00
#
_symmetry.space_group_name_H-M   'P 1'
#
loop_
_entity.id
_entity.type
_entity.pdbx_description
1 polymer ?
#
loop_
_entity_poly.entity_id
_entity_poly.type
_entity_poly.pdbx_seq_one_letter_code
_entity_poly.pdbx_strand_id
1 'polypeptide(L)'
;MTKDRYLQELWTHLSPVPERTRKDWMFDYEEHFRIAAEHGQSEEEAAAELGDPRFIAKEMLLGHRVAEAQSSGGSLGSVSRAVFAAVGLGFFNLVFVLGPYIALMGLLFALWAVSVALVLAAFPVLYEGYFGDAFDFQFAIFAAMVTVGLGLLLGAAAYKLTRGFLRLTLKYLQANTRMLKGRRV
;
A
#
# COMPACT_ATOMS: atom_id res chain seq x y z
N MET A 1 -31.84 10.51 -3.65
CA MET A 1 -31.07 11.40 -2.74
C MET A 1 -30.92 12.73 -3.45
N THR A 2 -31.06 13.86 -2.76
CA THR A 2 -30.93 15.19 -3.38
C THR A 2 -29.48 15.49 -3.77
N LYS A 3 -29.28 16.41 -4.72
CA LYS A 3 -27.96 16.85 -5.19
C LYS A 3 -27.07 17.31 -4.05
N ASP A 4 -27.57 18.23 -3.23
CA ASP A 4 -26.79 18.83 -2.13
C ASP A 4 -26.31 17.77 -1.15
N ARG A 5 -27.17 16.80 -0.84
CA ARG A 5 -26.81 15.68 0.05
C ARG A 5 -25.77 14.77 -0.59
N TYR A 6 -25.92 14.44 -1.89
CA TYR A 6 -24.95 13.64 -2.63
C TYR A 6 -23.55 14.28 -2.59
N LEU A 7 -23.48 15.55 -2.96
CA LEU A 7 -22.21 16.30 -3.03
C LEU A 7 -21.58 16.48 -1.64
N GLN A 8 -22.39 16.72 -0.61
CA GLN A 8 -21.90 16.84 0.76
C GLN A 8 -21.34 15.52 1.30
N GLU A 9 -22.03 14.39 1.07
CA GLU A 9 -21.52 13.07 1.45
C GLU A 9 -20.22 12.75 0.70
N LEU A 10 -20.18 12.98 -0.62
CA LEU A 10 -18.98 12.78 -1.44
C LEU A 10 -17.80 13.65 -0.95
N TRP A 11 -18.04 14.95 -0.71
CA TRP A 11 -17.03 15.89 -0.19
C TRP A 11 -16.43 15.42 1.14
N THR A 12 -17.29 14.96 2.05
CA THR A 12 -16.91 14.48 3.38
C THR A 12 -16.01 13.24 3.27
N HIS A 13 -16.38 12.28 2.41
CA HIS A 13 -15.59 11.07 2.19
C HIS A 13 -14.27 11.34 1.46
N LEU A 14 -14.19 12.40 0.66
CA LEU A 14 -12.98 12.85 -0.01
C LEU A 14 -12.06 13.74 0.85
N SER A 15 -12.38 13.92 2.15
CA SER A 15 -11.56 14.68 3.11
C SER A 15 -10.04 14.36 3.13
N PRO A 16 -9.58 13.12 2.84
CA PRO A 16 -8.14 12.83 2.77
C PRO A 16 -7.40 13.42 1.56
N VAL A 17 -8.11 13.91 0.54
CA VAL A 17 -7.53 14.47 -0.68
C VAL A 17 -7.34 15.98 -0.51
N PRO A 18 -6.22 16.58 -0.99
CA PRO A 18 -6.03 18.03 -0.93
C PRO A 18 -7.22 18.79 -1.51
N GLU A 19 -7.63 19.87 -0.83
CA GLU A 19 -8.84 20.62 -1.15
C GLU A 19 -8.91 21.04 -2.63
N ARG A 20 -7.78 21.46 -3.20
CA ARG A 20 -7.69 21.83 -4.62
C ARG A 20 -8.15 20.68 -5.53
N THR A 21 -7.54 19.51 -5.40
CA THR A 21 -7.90 18.31 -6.18
C THR A 21 -9.33 17.85 -5.89
N ARG A 22 -9.79 18.00 -4.65
CA ARG A 22 -11.16 17.67 -4.27
C ARG A 22 -12.19 18.57 -4.96
N LYS A 23 -11.90 19.87 -5.07
CA LYS A 23 -12.74 20.83 -5.83
C LYS A 23 -12.77 20.48 -7.30
N ASP A 24 -11.61 20.19 -7.88
CA ASP A 24 -11.51 19.78 -9.29
C ASP A 24 -12.39 18.56 -9.56
N TRP A 25 -12.37 17.57 -8.67
CA TRP A 25 -13.23 16.39 -8.77
C TRP A 25 -14.70 16.67 -8.55
N MET A 26 -15.05 17.59 -7.64
CA MET A 26 -16.44 17.92 -7.35
C MET A 26 -17.12 18.62 -8.54
N PHE A 27 -16.34 19.41 -9.30
CA PHE A 27 -16.81 20.09 -10.50
C PHE A 27 -17.43 19.11 -11.52
N ASP A 28 -16.81 17.95 -11.74
CA ASP A 28 -17.33 16.93 -12.66
C ASP A 28 -18.72 16.40 -12.23
N TYR A 29 -18.97 16.27 -10.92
CA TYR A 29 -20.26 15.82 -10.39
C TYR A 29 -21.30 16.93 -10.40
N GLU A 30 -20.90 18.16 -10.07
CA GLU A 30 -21.78 19.33 -10.17
C GLU A 30 -22.28 19.52 -11.61
N GLU A 31 -21.39 19.35 -12.59
CA GLU A 31 -21.72 19.39 -14.01
C GLU A 31 -22.69 18.27 -14.40
N HIS A 32 -22.48 17.05 -13.91
CA HIS A 32 -23.41 15.94 -14.15
C HIS A 32 -24.83 16.25 -13.67
N PHE A 33 -24.98 16.78 -12.46
CA PHE A 33 -26.30 17.19 -11.96
C PHE A 33 -26.89 18.36 -12.76
N ARG A 34 -26.06 19.29 -13.26
CA ARG A 34 -26.53 20.38 -14.12
C ARG A 34 -27.10 19.85 -15.44
N ILE A 35 -26.36 18.96 -16.10
CA ILE A 35 -26.77 18.34 -17.37
C ILE A 35 -28.03 17.49 -17.19
N ALA A 36 -28.14 16.74 -16.08
CA ALA A 36 -29.35 15.97 -15.77
C ALA A 36 -30.58 16.89 -15.64
N ALA A 37 -30.43 18.01 -14.92
CA ALA A 37 -31.49 19.00 -14.77
C ALA A 37 -31.89 19.65 -16.11
N GLU A 38 -30.92 19.94 -16.98
CA GLU A 38 -31.17 20.47 -18.34
C GLU A 38 -31.99 19.49 -19.19
N HIS A 39 -31.82 18.18 -19.00
CA HIS A 39 -32.60 17.13 -19.66
C HIS A 39 -33.92 16.80 -18.97
N GLY A 40 -34.30 17.52 -17.92
CA GLY A 40 -35.54 17.30 -17.17
C GLY A 40 -35.53 16.06 -16.26
N GLN A 41 -34.34 15.50 -15.98
CA GLN A 41 -34.16 14.39 -15.05
C GLN A 41 -34.19 14.91 -13.60
N SER A 42 -34.82 14.15 -12.71
CA SER A 42 -34.85 14.51 -11.27
C SER A 42 -33.48 14.34 -10.62
N GLU A 43 -33.23 15.07 -9.52
CA GLU A 43 -31.99 14.93 -8.75
C GLU A 43 -31.84 13.50 -8.19
N GLU A 44 -32.95 12.88 -7.80
CA GLU A 44 -32.97 11.52 -7.28
C GLU A 44 -32.55 10.49 -8.33
N GLU A 45 -33.02 10.65 -9.58
CA GLU A 45 -32.63 9.80 -10.71
C GLU A 45 -31.16 10.00 -11.06
N ALA A 46 -30.70 11.25 -11.13
CA ALA A 46 -29.30 11.57 -11.40
C ALA A 46 -28.36 10.99 -10.33
N ALA A 47 -28.75 11.08 -9.05
CA ALA A 47 -28.02 10.45 -7.95
C ALA A 47 -28.05 8.92 -8.02
N ALA A 48 -29.16 8.31 -8.47
CA ALA A 48 -29.27 6.87 -8.64
C ALA A 48 -28.37 6.34 -9.78
N GLU A 49 -28.25 7.09 -10.87
CA GLU A 49 -27.32 6.78 -11.97
C GLU A 49 -25.86 6.84 -11.55
N LEU A 50 -25.51 7.80 -10.68
CA LEU A 50 -24.16 7.93 -10.13
C LEU A 50 -23.83 6.81 -9.12
N GLY A 51 -24.83 6.30 -8.39
CA GLY A 51 -24.68 5.24 -7.40
C GLY A 51 -24.43 5.74 -5.96
N ASP A 52 -23.82 4.90 -5.10
CA ASP A 52 -23.55 5.29 -3.70
C ASP A 52 -22.33 6.23 -3.62
N PRO A 53 -22.47 7.48 -3.15
CA PRO A 53 -21.37 8.45 -3.05
C PRO A 53 -20.19 7.93 -2.21
N ARG A 54 -20.46 7.04 -1.24
CA ARG A 54 -19.44 6.41 -0.40
C ARG A 54 -18.56 5.45 -1.18
N PHE A 55 -19.17 4.69 -2.11
CA PHE A 55 -18.43 3.76 -2.96
C PHE A 55 -17.59 4.52 -3.98
N ILE A 56 -18.18 5.53 -4.62
CA ILE A 56 -17.50 6.43 -5.55
C ILE A 56 -16.28 7.10 -4.88
N ALA A 57 -16.46 7.65 -3.68
CA ALA A 57 -15.36 8.26 -2.93
C ALA A 57 -14.20 7.28 -2.68
N LYS A 58 -14.50 6.03 -2.32
CA LYS A 58 -13.48 4.98 -2.11
C LYS A 58 -12.72 4.66 -3.39
N GLU A 59 -13.39 4.62 -4.53
CA GLU A 59 -12.76 4.34 -5.83
C GLU A 59 -11.80 5.48 -6.22
N MET A 60 -12.25 6.72 -6.07
CA MET A 60 -11.44 7.91 -6.33
C MET A 60 -10.22 7.97 -5.40
N LEU A 61 -10.41 7.67 -4.11
CA LEU A 61 -9.32 7.58 -3.13
C LEU A 61 -8.32 6.49 -3.49
N LEU A 62 -8.77 5.31 -3.91
CA LEU A 62 -7.85 4.26 -4.36
C LEU A 62 -7.02 4.74 -5.55
N GLY A 63 -7.64 5.33 -6.56
CA GLY A 63 -6.94 5.89 -7.72
C GLY A 63 -5.86 6.89 -7.32
N HIS A 64 -6.18 7.78 -6.38
CA HIS A 64 -5.23 8.77 -5.86
C HIS A 64 -4.08 8.13 -5.07
N ARG A 65 -4.35 7.16 -4.20
CA ARG A 65 -3.32 6.43 -3.44
C ARG A 65 -2.38 5.63 -4.35
N VAL A 66 -2.91 5.03 -5.42
CA VAL A 66 -2.09 4.33 -6.42
C VAL A 66 -1.20 5.31 -7.18
N ALA A 67 -1.73 6.48 -7.57
CA ALA A 67 -0.94 7.53 -8.22
C ALA A 67 0.14 8.10 -7.27
N GLU A 68 -0.20 8.34 -6.01
CA GLU A 68 0.75 8.78 -4.96
C GLU A 68 1.86 7.73 -4.76
N ALA A 69 1.51 6.44 -4.73
CA ALA A 69 2.50 5.38 -4.59
C ALA A 69 3.43 5.25 -5.80
N GLN A 70 2.94 5.56 -7.01
CA GLN A 70 3.78 5.64 -8.21
C GLN A 70 4.75 6.82 -8.16
N SER A 71 4.25 8.02 -7.87
CA SER A 71 5.09 9.24 -7.82
C SER A 71 6.11 9.20 -6.68
N SER A 72 5.80 8.50 -5.59
CA SER A 72 6.70 8.29 -4.45
C SER A 72 7.73 7.16 -4.66
N GLY A 73 7.84 6.61 -5.88
CA GLY A 73 8.79 5.54 -6.20
C GLY A 73 8.46 4.16 -5.60
N GLY A 74 7.24 3.97 -5.11
CA GLY A 74 6.77 2.69 -4.56
C GLY A 74 7.29 2.34 -3.17
N SER A 75 7.40 3.34 -2.29
CA SER A 75 7.76 3.14 -0.88
C SER A 75 6.75 2.24 -0.14
N LEU A 76 7.22 1.48 0.86
CA LEU A 76 6.37 0.56 1.63
C LEU A 76 5.08 1.22 2.13
N GLY A 77 5.18 2.40 2.76
CA GLY A 77 4.02 3.11 3.30
C GLY A 77 3.01 3.58 2.25
N SER A 78 3.49 4.02 1.08
CA SER A 78 2.59 4.43 -0.01
C SER A 78 1.87 3.24 -0.63
N VAL A 79 2.58 2.11 -0.82
CA VAL A 79 2.01 0.85 -1.31
C VAL A 79 1.00 0.28 -0.31
N SER A 80 1.33 0.22 0.98
CA SER A 80 0.42 -0.30 2.01
C SER A 80 -0.88 0.50 2.07
N ARG A 81 -0.83 1.84 2.01
CA ARG A 81 -2.04 2.68 1.97
C ARG A 81 -2.90 2.40 0.74
N ALA A 82 -2.29 2.17 -0.42
CA ALA A 82 -3.01 1.77 -1.63
C ALA A 82 -3.63 0.36 -1.52
N VAL A 83 -2.94 -0.60 -0.90
CA VAL A 83 -3.48 -1.95 -0.60
C VAL A 83 -4.70 -1.82 0.31
N PHE A 84 -4.61 -1.09 1.42
CA PHE A 84 -5.73 -0.93 2.35
C PHE A 84 -6.93 -0.21 1.71
N ALA A 85 -6.69 0.79 0.87
CA ALA A 85 -7.75 1.44 0.11
C ALA A 85 -8.45 0.47 -0.88
N ALA A 86 -7.68 -0.39 -1.55
CA ALA A 86 -8.21 -1.39 -2.48
C ALA A 86 -9.03 -2.47 -1.76
N VAL A 87 -8.60 -2.86 -0.58
CA VAL A 87 -9.29 -3.81 0.30
C VAL A 87 -10.65 -3.26 0.76
N GLY A 88 -10.77 -1.95 0.99
CA GLY A 88 -12.02 -1.29 1.39
C GLY A 88 -13.12 -1.24 0.32
N LEU A 89 -12.83 -1.62 -0.94
CA LEU A 89 -13.76 -1.61 -2.08
C LEU A 89 -14.50 -2.94 -2.30
N GLY A 90 -14.09 -4.07 -1.73
CA GLY A 90 -14.79 -5.35 -1.94
C GLY A 90 -14.32 -6.53 -1.10
N PHE A 91 -15.28 -7.16 -0.41
CA PHE A 91 -15.07 -8.21 0.60
C PHE A 91 -14.41 -9.50 0.06
N PHE A 92 -14.59 -9.83 -1.22
CA PHE A 92 -14.04 -11.06 -1.83
C PHE A 92 -12.53 -10.98 -2.09
N ASN A 93 -11.98 -9.77 -2.27
CA ASN A 93 -10.54 -9.56 -2.48
C ASN A 93 -9.75 -9.51 -1.15
N LEU A 94 -10.46 -9.47 -0.01
CA LEU A 94 -9.89 -9.26 1.32
C LEU A 94 -8.99 -10.44 1.73
N VAL A 95 -9.50 -11.67 1.74
CA VAL A 95 -8.71 -12.83 2.22
C VAL A 95 -7.63 -13.25 1.21
N PHE A 96 -7.97 -13.27 -0.09
CA PHE A 96 -7.08 -13.76 -1.13
C PHE A 96 -5.91 -12.83 -1.46
N VAL A 97 -6.04 -11.51 -1.24
CA VAL A 97 -4.95 -10.56 -1.49
C VAL A 97 -4.27 -10.12 -0.20
N LEU A 98 -5.04 -9.78 0.84
CA LEU A 98 -4.47 -9.27 2.09
C LEU A 98 -3.74 -10.37 2.86
N GLY A 99 -4.29 -11.59 2.89
CA GLY A 99 -3.66 -12.73 3.57
C GLY A 99 -2.24 -13.00 3.06
N PRO A 100 -2.05 -13.27 1.76
CA PRO A 100 -0.73 -13.44 1.18
C PRO A 100 0.16 -12.21 1.31
N TYR A 101 -0.40 -11.00 1.20
CA TYR A 101 0.38 -9.77 1.38
C TYR A 101 0.96 -9.65 2.80
N ILE A 102 0.14 -9.87 3.84
CA ILE A 102 0.59 -9.86 5.23
C ILE A 102 1.59 -10.98 5.49
N ALA A 103 1.33 -12.19 4.99
CA ALA A 103 2.24 -13.33 5.15
C ALA A 103 3.62 -13.03 4.54
N LEU A 104 3.67 -12.47 3.32
CA LEU A 104 4.91 -12.11 2.65
C LEU A 104 5.63 -10.94 3.35
N MET A 105 4.89 -9.95 3.86
CA MET A 105 5.47 -8.89 4.70
C MET A 105 6.08 -9.45 5.98
N GLY A 106 5.39 -10.38 6.66
CA GLY A 106 5.90 -11.06 7.85
C GLY A 106 7.18 -11.85 7.55
N LEU A 107 7.22 -12.57 6.41
CA LEU A 107 8.41 -13.29 5.96
C LEU A 107 9.59 -12.33 5.68
N LEU A 108 9.34 -11.21 5.01
CA LEU A 108 10.37 -10.21 4.75
C LEU A 108 10.88 -9.56 6.04
N PHE A 109 9.98 -9.27 6.98
CA PHE A 109 10.35 -8.77 8.30
C PHE A 109 11.22 -9.78 9.06
N ALA A 110 10.85 -11.06 9.06
CA ALA A 110 11.65 -12.12 9.67
C ALA A 110 13.04 -12.23 9.02
N LEU A 111 13.13 -12.12 7.69
CA LEU A 111 14.40 -12.16 6.97
C LEU A 111 15.33 -11.00 7.36
N TRP A 112 14.78 -9.79 7.48
CA TRP A 112 15.52 -8.63 8.00
C TRP A 112 15.93 -8.82 9.46
N ALA A 113 15.04 -9.33 10.31
CA ALA A 113 15.35 -9.60 11.72
C ALA A 113 16.49 -10.60 11.87
N VAL A 114 16.49 -11.69 11.09
CA VAL A 114 17.57 -12.69 11.08
C VAL A 114 18.87 -12.07 10.56
N SER A 115 18.83 -11.26 9.50
CA SER A 115 20.00 -10.56 8.98
C SER A 115 20.64 -9.67 10.05
N VAL A 116 19.85 -8.87 10.76
CA VAL A 116 20.33 -8.02 11.85
C VAL A 116 20.84 -8.86 13.02
N ALA A 117 20.12 -9.92 13.41
CA ALA A 117 20.53 -10.81 14.49
C ALA A 117 21.89 -11.48 14.20
N LEU A 118 22.14 -11.90 12.96
CA LEU A 118 23.44 -12.46 12.55
C LEU A 118 24.58 -11.45 12.65
N VAL A 119 24.35 -10.20 12.27
CA VAL A 119 25.36 -9.14 12.44
C VAL A 119 25.61 -8.87 13.92
N LEU A 120 24.56 -8.80 14.73
CA LEU A 120 24.68 -8.58 16.18
C LEU A 120 25.28 -9.78 16.92
N ALA A 121 25.14 -11.00 16.40
CA ALA A 121 25.72 -12.20 16.99
C ALA A 121 27.26 -12.18 17.03
N ALA A 122 27.90 -11.35 16.21
CA ALA A 122 29.34 -11.17 16.26
C ALA A 122 29.83 -10.61 17.61
N PHE A 123 29.04 -9.78 18.29
CA PHE A 123 29.42 -9.19 19.59
C PHE A 123 29.62 -10.22 20.70
N PRO A 124 28.63 -11.08 21.04
CA PRO A 124 28.83 -12.10 22.06
C PRO A 124 29.89 -13.13 21.68
N VAL A 125 30.03 -13.48 20.38
CA VAL A 125 31.08 -14.39 19.91
C VAL A 125 32.48 -13.81 20.17
N LEU A 126 32.68 -12.52 19.87
CA LEU A 126 33.96 -11.86 20.14
C LEU A 126 34.21 -11.68 21.65
N TYR A 127 33.15 -11.45 22.43
CA TYR A 127 33.26 -11.36 23.88
C TYR A 127 33.76 -12.67 24.49
N GLU A 128 33.12 -13.79 24.15
CA GLU A 128 33.53 -15.13 24.60
C GLU A 128 34.94 -15.49 24.12
N GLY A 129 35.33 -15.08 22.91
CA GLY A 129 36.67 -15.34 22.40
C GLY A 129 37.81 -14.55 23.05
N TYR A 130 37.51 -13.43 23.72
CA TYR A 130 38.52 -12.58 24.35
C TYR A 130 38.52 -12.70 25.88
N PHE A 131 37.36 -12.91 26.48
CA PHE A 131 37.16 -12.92 27.92
C PHE A 131 36.56 -14.22 28.46
N GLY A 132 36.04 -15.08 27.60
CA GLY A 132 35.41 -16.34 27.98
C GLY A 132 36.29 -17.56 27.72
N ASP A 133 35.76 -18.72 28.13
CA ASP A 133 36.41 -20.02 27.96
C ASP A 133 35.71 -20.87 26.88
N ALA A 134 34.64 -20.37 26.27
CA ALA A 134 33.83 -21.13 25.31
C ALA A 134 34.51 -21.28 23.94
N PHE A 135 35.30 -20.30 23.52
CA PHE A 135 35.90 -20.24 22.18
C PHE A 135 37.34 -19.71 22.23
N ASP A 136 38.22 -20.30 21.42
CA ASP A 136 39.53 -19.71 21.18
C ASP A 136 39.43 -18.40 20.40
N PHE A 137 40.36 -17.47 20.65
CA PHE A 137 40.40 -16.15 20.00
C PHE A 137 40.38 -16.23 18.47
N GLN A 138 41.17 -17.12 17.86
CA GLN A 138 41.22 -17.29 16.40
C GLN A 138 39.87 -17.77 15.84
N PHE A 139 39.22 -18.71 16.54
CA PHE A 139 37.90 -19.19 16.17
C PHE A 139 36.85 -18.09 16.29
N ALA A 140 36.88 -17.32 17.39
CA ALA A 140 35.93 -16.25 17.62
C ALA A 140 35.99 -15.15 16.56
N ILE A 141 37.20 -14.74 16.14
CA ILE A 141 37.36 -13.77 15.03
C ILE A 141 36.78 -14.35 13.73
N PHE A 142 37.11 -15.61 13.42
CA PHE A 142 36.60 -16.26 12.22
C PHE A 142 35.06 -16.37 12.23
N ALA A 143 34.49 -16.84 13.33
CA ALA A 143 33.05 -16.96 13.51
C ALA A 143 32.33 -15.61 13.46
N ALA A 144 32.93 -14.56 14.04
CA ALA A 144 32.41 -13.20 13.94
C ALA A 144 32.40 -12.69 12.50
N MET A 145 33.48 -12.89 11.73
CA MET A 145 33.50 -12.52 10.30
C MET A 145 32.45 -13.27 9.49
N VAL A 146 32.26 -14.57 9.75
CA VAL A 146 31.27 -15.40 9.05
C VAL A 146 29.85 -14.93 9.38
N THR A 147 29.53 -14.68 10.65
CA THR A 147 28.19 -14.23 11.07
C THR A 147 27.85 -12.85 10.52
N VAL A 148 28.80 -11.91 10.56
CA VAL A 148 28.63 -10.59 9.91
C VAL A 148 28.45 -10.74 8.40
N GLY A 149 29.31 -11.52 7.74
CA GLY A 149 29.26 -11.74 6.29
C GLY A 149 27.93 -12.33 5.84
N LEU A 150 27.45 -13.37 6.53
CA LEU A 150 26.15 -13.98 6.27
C LEU A 150 25.01 -13.00 6.54
N GLY A 151 25.07 -12.23 7.63
CA GLY A 151 24.09 -11.21 7.97
C GLY A 151 23.96 -10.15 6.87
N LEU A 152 25.08 -9.63 6.37
CA LEU A 152 25.11 -8.63 5.28
C LEU A 152 24.60 -9.20 3.95
N LEU A 153 25.01 -10.42 3.58
CA LEU A 153 24.53 -11.09 2.37
C LEU A 153 23.01 -11.33 2.42
N LEU A 154 22.50 -11.79 3.56
CA LEU A 154 21.08 -11.97 3.79
C LEU A 154 20.32 -10.64 3.72
N GLY A 155 20.90 -9.56 4.27
CA GLY A 155 20.34 -8.21 4.20
C GLY A 155 20.26 -7.68 2.77
N ALA A 156 21.30 -7.90 1.96
CA ALA A 156 21.29 -7.54 0.54
C ALA A 156 20.22 -8.32 -0.26
N ALA A 157 20.08 -9.63 0.02
CA ALA A 157 19.02 -10.45 -0.56
C ALA A 157 17.62 -9.95 -0.13
N ALA A 158 17.43 -9.68 1.16
CA ALA A 158 16.19 -9.14 1.72
C ALA A 158 15.81 -7.80 1.09
N TYR A 159 16.77 -6.90 0.87
CA TYR A 159 16.57 -5.63 0.19
C TYR A 159 16.06 -5.81 -1.24
N LYS A 160 16.69 -6.68 -2.03
CA LYS A 160 16.28 -6.95 -3.42
C LYS A 160 14.89 -7.60 -3.48
N LEU A 161 14.63 -8.57 -2.60
CA LEU A 161 13.32 -9.22 -2.45
C LEU A 161 12.23 -8.21 -2.09
N THR A 162 12.48 -7.34 -1.11
CA THR A 162 11.55 -6.29 -0.69
C THR A 162 11.19 -5.37 -1.85
N ARG A 163 12.18 -4.86 -2.60
CA ARG A 163 11.91 -4.01 -3.78
C ARG A 163 11.20 -4.77 -4.91
N GLY A 164 11.45 -6.05 -5.08
CA GLY A 164 10.75 -6.88 -6.07
C GLY A 164 9.28 -7.05 -5.70
N PHE A 165 9.02 -7.42 -4.45
CA PHE A 165 7.68 -7.59 -3.90
C PHE A 165 6.83 -6.31 -4.02
N LEU A 166 7.35 -5.17 -3.56
CA LEU A 166 6.63 -3.89 -3.64
C LEU A 166 6.25 -3.50 -5.08
N ARG A 167 7.15 -3.75 -6.05
CA ARG A 167 6.87 -3.52 -7.47
C ARG A 167 5.77 -4.44 -8.01
N LEU A 168 5.79 -5.72 -7.65
CA LEU A 168 4.76 -6.68 -8.04
C LEU A 168 3.40 -6.30 -7.46
N THR A 169 3.35 -5.93 -6.17
CA THR A 169 2.11 -5.48 -5.52
C THR A 169 1.55 -4.23 -6.20
N LEU A 170 2.39 -3.25 -6.53
CA LEU A 170 1.96 -2.07 -7.27
C LEU A 170 1.42 -2.41 -8.66
N LYS A 171 2.10 -3.30 -9.40
CA LYS A 171 1.64 -3.73 -10.73
C LYS A 171 0.29 -4.44 -10.65
N TYR A 172 0.09 -5.26 -9.63
CA TYR A 172 -1.19 -5.93 -9.36
C TYR A 172 -2.31 -4.93 -9.05
N LEU A 173 -2.07 -3.97 -8.13
CA LEU A 173 -3.04 -2.92 -7.81
C LEU A 173 -3.40 -2.06 -9.02
N GLN A 174 -2.42 -1.74 -9.87
CA GLN A 174 -2.63 -1.03 -11.12
C GLN A 174 -3.50 -1.84 -12.10
N ALA A 175 -3.23 -3.13 -12.26
CA ALA A 175 -4.04 -3.98 -13.13
C ALA A 175 -5.49 -4.04 -12.66
N ASN A 176 -5.71 -4.17 -11.34
CA ASN A 176 -7.05 -4.25 -10.77
C ASN A 176 -7.84 -2.92 -10.94
N THR A 177 -7.20 -1.77 -10.73
CA THR A 177 -7.83 -0.46 -10.95
C THR A 177 -8.11 -0.14 -12.42
N ARG A 178 -7.27 -0.62 -13.35
CA ARG A 178 -7.51 -0.45 -14.80
C ARG A 178 -8.73 -1.25 -15.28
N MET A 179 -8.95 -2.44 -14.72
CA MET A 179 -10.14 -3.26 -15.05
C MET A 179 -11.44 -2.61 -14.56
N LEU A 180 -11.39 -1.83 -13.47
CA LEU A 180 -12.54 -1.06 -12.99
C LEU A 180 -12.82 0.17 -13.88
N LYS A 181 -11.78 0.88 -14.33
CA LYS A 181 -11.94 2.02 -15.26
C LYS A 181 -12.32 1.62 -16.68
N GLY A 182 -11.95 0.43 -17.14
CA GLY A 182 -12.29 -0.10 -18.47
C GLY A 182 -13.76 -0.50 -18.65
N ARG A 183 -14.63 -0.21 -17.68
CA ARG A 183 -16.06 -0.53 -17.72
C ARG A 183 -16.99 0.66 -17.96
N ARG A 184 -16.44 1.86 -18.22
CA ARG A 184 -17.20 2.93 -18.87
C ARG A 184 -17.12 2.72 -20.38
N VAL A 185 -18.13 2.01 -20.89
CA VAL A 185 -18.55 2.09 -22.31
C VAL A 185 -19.26 3.42 -22.49
#